data_AF-S9SRH3-F1
#
_entry.id   AF-S9SRH3-F1
#
_cell.length_a   1.000
_cell.length_b   1.000
_cell.length_c   1.000
_cell.angle_alpha   90.00
_cell.angle_beta   90.00
_cell.angle_gamma   90.00
#
_symmetry.space_group_name_H-M   'P 1'
#
loop_
_entity.id
_entity.type
_entity.pdbx_description
1 polymer ?
#
loop_
_entity_poly.entity_id
_entity_poly.type
_entity_poly.pdbx_seq_one_letter_code
_entity_poly.pdbx_strand_id
1 'polypeptide(L)'
;MLRSLFGEPPRVDSGTLKDAMAGMDNYLEAIRSRMEGTGDPDHFWRKIEVWTVGLKTSLDELEQSVYASDKFADRVSKHYEAEMSESEQDDYYRYVYFYKNGFIRVFSILDKLGTLLNTVLSLETERVKHHFSYFTVLRQLRFKGQHPELEHALLALKEQHEDALQRLRKRRNMEIHHMNPEMQDDLWQRHRSLNDKIKLEDIQANVADLQHGLEMVCGALIHVFRLLPVK
;
A
#
# COMPACT_ATOMS: atom_id res chain seq x y z
N MET A 1 -10.13 13.25 1.71
CA MET A 1 -9.64 14.61 1.40
C MET A 1 -9.61 14.88 -0.11
N LEU A 2 -8.98 14.05 -0.95
CA LEU A 2 -8.81 14.36 -2.40
C LEU A 2 -10.10 14.44 -3.25
N ARG A 3 -11.22 13.90 -2.79
CA ARG A 3 -12.53 14.02 -3.47
C ARG A 3 -12.98 15.47 -3.69
N SER A 4 -12.57 16.39 -2.81
CA SER A 4 -12.89 17.82 -2.98
C SER A 4 -12.25 18.44 -4.23
N LEU A 5 -11.15 17.87 -4.75
CA LEU A 5 -10.54 18.29 -6.02
C LEU A 5 -11.48 18.07 -7.21
N PHE A 6 -12.48 17.20 -7.05
CA PHE A 6 -13.44 16.82 -8.08
C PHE A 6 -14.85 17.35 -7.79
N GLY A 7 -15.02 18.19 -6.76
CA GLY A 7 -16.33 18.67 -6.31
C GLY A 7 -17.19 17.58 -5.67
N GLU A 8 -16.59 16.45 -5.27
CA GLU A 8 -17.28 15.33 -4.67
C GLU A 8 -17.27 15.41 -3.12
N PRO A 9 -18.30 14.90 -2.44
CA PRO A 9 -18.31 14.84 -0.98
C PRO A 9 -17.20 13.93 -0.43
N PRO A 10 -16.87 14.06 0.88
CA PRO A 10 -15.96 13.11 1.53
C PRO A 10 -16.42 11.66 1.36
N ARG A 11 -15.45 10.75 1.28
CA ARG A 11 -15.70 9.31 1.19
C ARG A 11 -16.52 8.84 2.39
N VAL A 12 -17.45 7.93 2.14
CA VAL A 12 -18.03 7.08 3.18
C VAL A 12 -17.43 5.68 3.02
N ASP A 13 -16.85 5.17 4.10
CA ASP A 13 -16.23 3.84 4.15
C ASP A 13 -17.23 2.75 3.79
N SER A 14 -16.88 1.92 2.79
CA SER A 14 -17.68 0.80 2.33
C SER A 14 -16.80 -0.41 1.98
N GLY A 15 -17.42 -1.59 1.84
CA GLY A 15 -16.75 -2.83 1.45
C GLY A 15 -15.55 -3.20 2.34
N THR A 16 -14.51 -3.76 1.72
CA THR A 16 -13.30 -4.23 2.41
C THR A 16 -12.56 -3.11 3.16
N LEU A 17 -12.65 -1.87 2.68
CA LEU A 17 -12.04 -0.73 3.36
C LEU A 17 -12.72 -0.43 4.70
N LYS A 18 -14.06 -0.46 4.73
CA LYS A 18 -14.82 -0.33 5.97
C LYS A 18 -14.45 -1.45 6.95
N ASP A 19 -14.40 -2.68 6.47
CA ASP A 19 -14.09 -3.84 7.31
C ASP A 19 -12.67 -3.76 7.88
N ALA A 20 -11.69 -3.31 7.09
CA ALA A 20 -10.32 -3.08 7.54
C ALA A 20 -10.23 -1.99 8.61
N MET A 21 -10.91 -0.85 8.39
CA MET A 21 -10.96 0.26 9.35
C MET A 21 -11.62 -0.17 10.66
N ALA A 22 -12.76 -0.85 10.58
CA ALA A 22 -13.49 -1.36 11.74
C ALA A 22 -12.68 -2.41 12.52
N GLY A 23 -11.97 -3.31 11.83
CA GLY A 23 -11.07 -4.27 12.46
C GLY A 23 -9.99 -3.59 13.29
N MET A 24 -9.35 -2.55 12.73
CA MET A 24 -8.36 -1.75 13.45
C MET A 24 -8.96 -1.00 14.64
N ASP A 25 -10.16 -0.44 14.49
CA ASP A 25 -10.85 0.27 15.59
C ASP A 25 -11.21 -0.66 16.75
N ASN A 26 -11.79 -1.83 16.46
CA ASN A 26 -12.10 -2.82 17.48
C ASN A 26 -10.83 -3.30 18.22
N TYR A 27 -9.72 -3.46 17.50
CA TYR A 27 -8.46 -3.85 18.11
C TYR A 27 -7.86 -2.72 18.98
N LEU A 28 -7.97 -1.47 18.55
CA LEU A 28 -7.57 -0.31 19.35
C LEU A 28 -8.37 -0.21 20.65
N GLU A 29 -9.69 -0.43 20.60
CA GLU A 29 -10.54 -0.49 21.79
C GLU A 29 -10.08 -1.58 22.75
N ALA A 30 -9.85 -2.79 22.25
CA ALA A 30 -9.38 -3.91 23.05
C ALA A 30 -8.02 -3.63 23.73
N ILE A 31 -7.07 -3.02 23.01
CA ILE A 31 -5.77 -2.63 23.58
C ILE A 31 -5.94 -1.55 24.66
N ARG A 32 -6.79 -0.55 24.44
CA ARG A 32 -7.04 0.51 25.43
C ARG A 32 -7.63 -0.05 26.71
N SER A 33 -8.65 -0.91 26.60
CA SER A 33 -9.21 -1.59 27.77
C SER A 33 -8.18 -2.47 28.49
N ARG A 34 -7.27 -3.11 27.76
CA ARG A 34 -6.15 -3.87 28.34
C ARG A 34 -5.22 -2.96 29.15
N MET A 35 -4.80 -1.84 28.58
CA MET A 35 -3.93 -0.86 29.26
C MET A 35 -4.60 -0.27 30.51
N GLU A 36 -5.90 0.00 30.47
CA GLU A 36 -6.66 0.50 31.63
C GLU A 36 -6.73 -0.54 32.76
N GLY A 37 -6.89 -1.82 32.43
CA GLY A 37 -7.03 -2.90 33.41
C GLY A 37 -5.71 -3.36 34.05
N THR A 38 -4.64 -3.49 33.27
CA THR A 38 -3.35 -4.05 33.74
C THR A 38 -2.21 -3.05 33.78
N GLY A 39 -2.41 -1.82 33.32
CA GLY A 39 -1.32 -0.91 33.01
C GLY A 39 -0.53 -1.34 31.76
N ASP A 40 0.53 -0.59 31.47
CA ASP A 40 1.48 -0.85 30.36
C ASP A 40 2.89 -0.36 30.72
N PRO A 41 3.55 -0.98 31.72
CA PRO A 41 4.83 -0.49 32.24
C PRO A 41 5.96 -0.51 31.21
N ASP A 42 5.93 -1.47 30.27
CA ASP A 42 6.93 -1.60 29.20
C ASP A 42 6.55 -0.83 27.92
N HIS A 43 5.45 -0.07 27.95
CA HIS A 43 4.91 0.68 26.81
C HIS A 43 4.64 -0.19 25.56
N PHE A 44 4.44 -1.49 25.75
CA PHE A 44 4.23 -2.42 24.65
C PHE A 44 2.91 -2.11 23.94
N TRP A 45 1.82 -2.01 24.70
CA TRP A 45 0.50 -1.78 24.15
C TRP A 45 0.36 -0.38 23.57
N ARG A 46 0.97 0.63 24.20
CA ARG A 46 1.05 2.00 23.68
C ARG A 46 1.75 2.05 22.32
N LYS A 47 2.81 1.28 22.14
CA LYS A 47 3.52 1.16 20.86
C LYS A 47 2.64 0.54 19.78
N ILE A 48 1.92 -0.55 20.10
CA ILE A 48 0.98 -1.18 19.15
C ILE A 48 -0.18 -0.24 18.81
N GLU A 49 -0.67 0.54 19.77
CA GLU A 49 -1.70 1.56 19.54
C GLU A 49 -1.24 2.59 18.50
N VAL A 50 -0.06 3.20 18.71
CA VAL A 50 0.52 4.21 17.80
C VAL A 50 0.71 3.64 16.41
N TRP A 51 1.22 2.41 16.29
CA TRP A 51 1.40 1.76 15.00
C TRP A 51 0.07 1.47 14.29
N THR A 52 -0.94 1.04 15.03
CA THR A 52 -2.27 0.76 14.48
C THR A 52 -2.97 2.04 14.00
N VAL A 53 -2.88 3.14 14.75
CA VAL A 53 -3.35 4.46 14.29
C VAL A 53 -2.61 4.90 13.03
N GLY A 54 -1.29 4.72 12.97
CA GLY A 54 -0.50 5.02 11.78
C GLY A 54 -0.89 4.18 10.56
N LEU A 55 -1.28 2.92 10.76
CA LEU A 55 -1.82 2.06 9.70
C LEU A 55 -3.16 2.58 9.17
N LYS A 56 -4.07 3.03 10.04
CA LYS A 56 -5.34 3.66 9.62
C LYS A 56 -5.11 4.88 8.74
N THR A 57 -4.26 5.80 9.18
CA THR A 57 -3.92 7.00 8.38
C THR A 57 -3.32 6.61 7.04
N SER A 58 -2.39 5.64 7.04
CA SER A 58 -1.76 5.17 5.80
C SER A 58 -2.76 4.51 4.85
N LEU A 59 -3.75 3.78 5.37
CA LEU A 59 -4.79 3.14 4.56
C LEU A 59 -5.72 4.18 3.89
N ASP A 60 -6.15 5.19 4.65
CA ASP A 60 -6.94 6.29 4.08
C ASP A 60 -6.16 7.02 2.99
N GLU A 61 -4.89 7.28 3.25
CA GLU A 61 -3.93 7.84 2.29
C GLU A 61 -3.78 7.00 1.01
N LEU A 62 -3.68 5.67 1.13
CA LEU A 62 -3.62 4.77 -0.02
C LEU A 62 -4.92 4.83 -0.82
N GLU A 63 -6.08 4.72 -0.17
CA GLU A 63 -7.37 4.80 -0.85
C GLU A 63 -7.50 6.10 -1.64
N GLN A 64 -7.16 7.23 -1.02
CA GLN A 64 -7.24 8.52 -1.70
C GLN A 64 -6.32 8.59 -2.92
N SER A 65 -5.15 7.95 -2.85
CA SER A 65 -4.20 7.91 -3.97
C SER A 65 -4.74 7.04 -5.11
N VAL A 66 -5.33 5.89 -4.79
CA VAL A 66 -6.02 5.03 -5.77
C VAL A 66 -7.14 5.80 -6.45
N TYR A 67 -8.05 6.40 -5.66
CA TYR A 67 -9.17 7.19 -6.15
C TYR A 67 -8.73 8.34 -7.07
N ALA A 68 -7.73 9.13 -6.66
CA ALA A 68 -7.29 10.26 -7.46
C ALA A 68 -6.57 9.80 -8.74
N SER A 69 -5.77 8.73 -8.66
CA SER A 69 -5.12 8.16 -9.85
C SER A 69 -6.13 7.68 -10.87
N ASP A 70 -7.18 6.97 -10.45
CA ASP A 70 -8.26 6.47 -11.30
C ASP A 70 -9.01 7.63 -11.99
N LYS A 71 -9.40 8.66 -11.22
CA LYS A 71 -10.12 9.83 -11.75
C LYS A 71 -9.33 10.64 -12.78
N PHE A 72 -8.01 10.74 -12.61
CA PHE A 72 -7.17 11.43 -13.59
C PHE A 72 -6.84 10.52 -14.78
N ALA A 73 -6.69 9.21 -14.57
CA ALA A 73 -6.52 8.23 -15.64
C ALA A 73 -7.69 8.24 -16.63
N ASP A 74 -8.93 8.36 -16.14
CA ASP A 74 -10.13 8.44 -16.98
C ASP A 74 -10.18 9.67 -17.90
N ARG A 75 -9.38 10.69 -17.61
CA ARG A 75 -9.28 11.92 -18.41
C ARG A 75 -8.18 11.87 -19.47
N VAL A 76 -7.38 10.81 -19.49
CA VAL A 76 -6.31 10.59 -20.47
C VAL A 76 -6.80 9.63 -21.56
N SER A 77 -6.90 10.15 -22.78
CA SER A 77 -7.43 9.46 -23.95
C SER A 77 -6.36 9.16 -25.01
N LYS A 78 -5.29 9.95 -25.09
CA LYS A 78 -4.22 9.76 -26.08
C LYS A 78 -3.29 8.63 -25.68
N HIS A 79 -2.69 7.99 -26.69
CA HIS A 79 -1.68 6.96 -26.50
C HIS A 79 -0.24 7.49 -26.58
N TYR A 80 -0.07 8.75 -26.96
CA TYR A 80 1.22 9.42 -27.10
C TYR A 80 1.14 10.80 -26.43
N GLU A 81 2.18 11.15 -25.66
CA GLU A 81 2.23 12.43 -24.93
C GLU A 81 2.19 13.62 -25.89
N ALA A 82 2.89 13.53 -27.03
CA ALA A 82 2.92 14.57 -28.05
C ALA A 82 1.56 14.85 -28.73
N GLU A 83 0.54 14.02 -28.48
CA GLU A 83 -0.80 14.17 -29.05
C GLU A 83 -1.81 14.75 -28.04
N MET A 84 -1.41 14.95 -26.78
CA MET A 84 -2.25 15.50 -25.73
C MET A 84 -2.41 17.01 -25.89
N SER A 85 -3.56 17.53 -25.48
CA SER A 85 -3.67 18.96 -25.16
C SER A 85 -2.93 19.25 -23.84
N GLU A 86 -2.62 20.53 -23.57
CA GLU A 86 -2.03 20.94 -22.29
C GLU A 86 -2.86 20.47 -21.09
N SER A 87 -4.19 20.53 -21.19
CA SER A 87 -5.09 20.07 -20.12
C SER A 87 -5.02 18.55 -19.89
N GLU A 88 -4.92 17.77 -20.95
CA GLU A 88 -4.82 16.31 -20.88
C GLU A 88 -3.45 15.87 -20.36
N GLN A 89 -2.39 16.60 -20.74
CA GLN A 89 -1.04 16.39 -20.23
C GLN A 89 -0.95 16.67 -18.72
N ASP A 90 -1.60 17.75 -18.26
CA ASP A 90 -1.77 18.06 -16.85
C ASP A 90 -2.46 16.92 -16.07
N ASP A 91 -3.54 16.36 -16.63
CA ASP A 91 -4.26 15.24 -16.03
C ASP A 91 -3.40 13.96 -16.03
N TYR A 92 -2.64 13.70 -17.09
CA TYR A 92 -1.67 12.60 -17.13
C TYR A 92 -0.61 12.74 -16.03
N TYR A 93 -0.02 13.92 -15.84
CA TYR A 93 0.96 14.13 -14.78
C TYR A 93 0.36 13.97 -13.37
N ARG A 94 -0.88 14.40 -13.16
CA ARG A 94 -1.59 14.16 -11.89
C ARG A 94 -1.87 12.68 -11.67
N TYR A 95 -2.28 11.95 -12.71
CA TYR A 95 -2.41 10.49 -12.67
C TYR A 95 -1.09 9.86 -12.23
N VAL A 96 0.02 10.16 -12.91
CA VAL A 96 1.35 9.60 -12.60
C VAL A 96 1.75 9.91 -11.16
N TYR A 97 1.53 11.15 -10.70
CA TYR A 97 1.82 11.57 -9.33
C TYR A 97 1.07 10.71 -8.29
N PHE A 98 -0.24 10.59 -8.41
CA PHE A 98 -1.05 9.83 -7.44
C PHE A 98 -0.81 8.33 -7.56
N TYR A 99 -0.58 7.82 -8.78
CA TYR A 99 -0.24 6.42 -9.02
C TYR A 99 1.08 6.03 -8.34
N LYS A 100 2.13 6.85 -8.49
CA LYS A 100 3.43 6.66 -7.82
C LYS A 100 3.30 6.63 -6.30
N ASN A 101 2.58 7.61 -5.75
CA ASN A 101 2.29 7.66 -4.32
C ASN A 101 1.49 6.44 -3.85
N GLY A 102 0.51 5.98 -4.65
CA GLY A 102 -0.30 4.81 -4.37
C GLY A 102 0.53 3.54 -4.21
N PHE A 103 1.33 3.17 -5.21
CA PHE A 103 2.07 1.91 -5.10
C PHE A 103 3.19 1.96 -4.05
N ILE A 104 3.79 3.12 -3.78
CA ILE A 104 4.74 3.28 -2.67
C ILE A 104 4.02 3.01 -1.34
N ARG A 105 2.81 3.55 -1.17
CA ARG A 105 1.98 3.36 0.02
C ARG A 105 1.54 1.91 0.22
N VAL A 106 1.20 1.18 -0.85
CA VAL A 106 0.91 -0.28 -0.75
C VAL A 106 2.02 -1.01 0.01
N PHE A 107 3.27 -0.86 -0.44
CA PHE A 107 4.38 -1.57 0.19
C PHE A 107 4.75 -1.00 1.57
N SER A 108 4.66 0.32 1.76
CA SER A 108 4.88 0.95 3.07
C SER A 108 3.91 0.42 4.13
N ILE A 109 2.62 0.27 3.79
CA ILE A 109 1.62 -0.28 4.70
C ILE A 109 1.91 -1.75 5.00
N LEU A 110 2.20 -2.56 3.97
CA LEU A 110 2.55 -3.97 4.17
C LEU A 110 3.77 -4.11 5.08
N ASP A 111 4.81 -3.31 4.90
CA ASP A 111 6.02 -3.38 5.73
C ASP A 111 5.77 -2.90 7.18
N LYS A 112 4.93 -1.88 7.39
CA LYS A 112 4.44 -1.48 8.72
C LYS A 112 3.65 -2.62 9.39
N LEU A 113 2.75 -3.26 8.65
CA LEU A 113 1.96 -4.40 9.11
C LEU A 113 2.87 -5.59 9.46
N GLY A 114 3.88 -5.86 8.64
CA GLY A 114 4.89 -6.88 8.92
C GLY A 114 5.67 -6.60 10.20
N THR A 115 6.03 -5.35 10.46
CA THR A 115 6.70 -4.94 11.71
C THR A 115 5.80 -5.16 12.93
N LEU A 116 4.51 -4.82 12.81
CA LEU A 116 3.51 -5.06 13.84
C LEU A 116 3.37 -6.57 14.11
N LEU A 117 3.17 -7.38 13.07
CA LEU A 117 3.07 -8.84 13.18
C LEU A 117 4.30 -9.48 13.82
N ASN A 118 5.50 -9.07 13.38
CA ASN A 118 6.75 -9.57 13.93
C ASN A 118 6.84 -9.33 15.44
N THR A 119 6.36 -8.16 15.88
CA THR A 119 6.38 -7.75 17.29
C THR A 119 5.30 -8.48 18.09
N VAL A 120 4.03 -8.42 17.67
CA VAL A 120 2.90 -8.98 18.42
C VAL A 120 3.00 -10.51 18.52
N LEU A 121 3.49 -11.17 17.46
CA LEU A 121 3.62 -12.63 17.42
C LEU A 121 5.03 -13.11 17.78
N SER A 122 5.93 -12.21 18.18
CA SER A 122 7.31 -12.54 18.57
C SER A 122 8.02 -13.47 17.57
N LEU A 123 7.92 -13.13 16.28
CA LEU A 123 8.43 -13.98 15.18
C LEU A 123 9.95 -13.94 15.05
N GLU A 124 10.58 -12.89 15.58
CA GLU A 124 12.03 -12.63 15.57
C GLU A 124 12.63 -12.65 14.14
N THR A 125 11.91 -12.10 13.17
CA THR A 125 12.29 -12.11 11.75
C THR A 125 13.64 -11.43 11.52
N GLU A 126 13.99 -10.44 12.35
CA GLU A 126 15.28 -9.74 12.33
C GLU A 126 16.48 -10.67 12.55
N ARG A 127 16.31 -11.79 13.27
CA ARG A 127 17.37 -12.80 13.46
C ARG A 127 17.72 -13.52 12.16
N VAL A 128 16.77 -13.62 11.24
CA VAL A 128 16.98 -14.22 9.91
C VAL A 128 17.44 -13.16 8.92
N LYS A 129 16.87 -11.96 8.99
CA LYS A 129 17.23 -10.85 8.11
C LYS A 129 16.99 -9.52 8.80
N HIS A 130 18.06 -8.76 9.07
CA HIS A 130 18.00 -7.47 9.78
C HIS A 130 17.02 -6.47 9.13
N HIS A 131 17.03 -6.37 7.80
CA HIS A 131 16.06 -5.59 7.02
C HIS A 131 15.10 -6.51 6.28
N PHE A 132 13.92 -6.72 6.86
CA PHE A 132 12.90 -7.61 6.34
C PHE A 132 11.71 -6.84 5.77
N SER A 133 11.02 -7.47 4.81
CA SER A 133 9.75 -6.98 4.27
C SER A 133 8.58 -7.76 4.86
N TYR A 134 7.35 -7.30 4.62
CA TYR A 134 6.13 -8.06 4.92
C TYR A 134 6.20 -9.54 4.47
N PHE A 135 6.59 -9.78 3.21
CA PHE A 135 6.69 -11.14 2.69
C PHE A 135 7.77 -12.00 3.37
N THR A 136 8.78 -11.39 4.01
CA THR A 136 9.75 -12.11 4.83
C THR A 136 9.10 -12.55 6.14
N VAL A 137 8.27 -11.68 6.74
CA VAL A 137 7.47 -11.98 7.94
C VAL A 137 6.47 -13.09 7.66
N LEU A 138 5.78 -13.10 6.51
CA LEU A 138 4.87 -14.20 6.14
C LEU A 138 5.60 -15.56 6.05
N ARG A 139 6.81 -15.56 5.49
CA ARG A 139 7.62 -16.79 5.45
C ARG A 139 8.00 -17.26 6.85
N GLN A 140 8.35 -16.33 7.73
CA GLN A 140 8.68 -16.61 9.12
C GLN A 140 7.46 -17.12 9.91
N LEU A 141 6.29 -16.52 9.69
CA LEU A 141 5.02 -16.95 10.28
C LEU A 141 4.72 -18.40 9.94
N ARG A 142 4.82 -18.78 8.65
CA ARG A 142 4.70 -20.16 8.20
C ARG A 142 5.75 -21.08 8.83
N PHE A 143 6.99 -20.64 8.88
CA PHE A 143 8.08 -21.44 9.45
C PHE A 143 7.87 -21.75 10.95
N LYS A 144 7.35 -20.79 11.71
CA LYS A 144 7.05 -20.97 13.14
C LYS A 144 5.81 -21.84 13.38
N GLY A 145 4.82 -21.80 12.50
CA GLY A 145 3.62 -22.65 12.55
C GLY A 145 2.69 -22.40 13.75
N GLN A 146 2.86 -21.29 14.47
CA GLN A 146 2.14 -20.99 15.72
C GLN A 146 0.74 -20.40 15.49
N HIS A 147 0.48 -19.85 14.30
CA HIS A 147 -0.77 -19.17 13.95
C HIS A 147 -1.29 -19.66 12.58
N PRO A 148 -1.68 -20.95 12.47
CA PRO A 148 -1.98 -21.58 11.17
C PRO A 148 -3.17 -20.93 10.44
N GLU A 149 -4.19 -20.45 11.17
CA GLU A 149 -5.34 -19.77 10.57
C GLU A 149 -4.94 -18.43 9.94
N LEU A 150 -4.19 -17.61 10.68
CA LEU A 150 -3.68 -16.33 10.18
C LEU A 150 -2.71 -16.54 9.02
N GLU A 151 -1.81 -17.51 9.14
CA GLU A 151 -0.86 -17.87 8.08
C GLU A 151 -1.59 -18.24 6.79
N HIS A 152 -2.56 -19.17 6.87
CA HIS A 152 -3.30 -19.64 5.70
C HIS A 152 -4.04 -18.49 5.02
N ALA A 153 -4.73 -17.64 5.79
CA ALA A 153 -5.45 -16.49 5.25
C ALA A 153 -4.52 -15.49 4.54
N LEU A 154 -3.37 -15.16 5.14
CA LEU A 154 -2.44 -14.19 4.55
C LEU A 154 -1.68 -14.75 3.34
N LEU A 155 -1.41 -16.06 3.29
CA LEU A 155 -0.79 -16.70 2.13
C LEU A 155 -1.75 -16.82 0.96
N ALA A 156 -3.00 -17.22 1.20
CA ALA A 156 -4.03 -17.26 0.17
C ALA A 156 -4.24 -15.87 -0.46
N LEU A 157 -4.29 -14.83 0.38
CA LEU A 157 -4.40 -13.45 -0.10
C LEU A 157 -3.17 -13.00 -0.91
N LYS A 158 -1.95 -13.37 -0.47
CA LYS A 158 -0.73 -13.09 -1.23
C LYS A 158 -0.82 -13.73 -2.62
N GLU A 159 -1.22 -14.99 -2.71
CA GLU A 159 -1.31 -15.74 -3.97
C GLU A 159 -2.34 -15.11 -4.91
N GLN A 160 -3.49 -14.69 -4.39
CA GLN A 160 -4.55 -14.02 -5.16
C GLN A 160 -4.08 -12.74 -5.86
N HIS A 161 -3.19 -11.96 -5.23
CA HIS A 161 -2.74 -10.66 -5.75
C HIS A 161 -1.28 -10.67 -6.25
N GLU A 162 -0.66 -11.85 -6.39
CA GLU A 162 0.78 -11.98 -6.62
C GLU A 162 1.26 -11.24 -7.87
N ASP A 163 0.59 -11.44 -9.00
CA ASP A 163 1.02 -10.87 -10.29
C ASP A 163 0.97 -9.34 -10.27
N ALA A 164 -0.10 -8.75 -9.76
CA ALA A 164 -0.27 -7.30 -9.64
C ALA A 164 0.80 -6.71 -8.71
N LEU A 165 1.01 -7.31 -7.53
CA LEU A 165 2.03 -6.87 -6.58
C LEU A 165 3.44 -7.00 -7.15
N GLN A 166 3.73 -8.03 -7.94
CA GLN A 166 5.03 -8.16 -8.61
C GLN A 166 5.26 -7.02 -9.60
N ARG A 167 4.25 -6.63 -10.40
CA ARG A 167 4.34 -5.49 -11.32
C ARG A 167 4.52 -4.17 -10.56
N LEU A 168 3.70 -3.90 -9.54
CA LEU A 168 3.84 -2.71 -8.69
C LEU A 168 5.22 -2.65 -8.01
N ARG A 169 5.75 -3.78 -7.54
CA ARG A 169 7.06 -3.84 -6.91
C ARG A 169 8.19 -3.51 -7.88
N LYS A 170 8.12 -4.02 -9.12
CA LYS A 170 9.08 -3.70 -10.18
C LYS A 170 9.06 -2.20 -10.49
N ARG A 171 7.87 -1.62 -10.65
CA ARG A 171 7.68 -0.17 -10.86
C ARG A 171 8.25 0.66 -9.73
N ARG A 172 7.92 0.34 -8.47
CA ARG A 172 8.49 1.00 -7.29
C ARG A 172 10.02 0.92 -7.26
N ASN A 173 10.59 -0.26 -7.54
CA ASN A 173 12.03 -0.41 -7.57
C ASN A 173 12.65 0.45 -8.68
N MET A 174 12.05 0.48 -9.87
CA MET A 174 12.48 1.34 -10.95
C MET A 174 12.45 2.81 -10.52
N GLU A 175 11.36 3.32 -9.95
CA GLU A 175 11.30 4.71 -9.46
C GLU A 175 12.40 5.02 -8.43
N ILE A 176 12.59 4.16 -7.43
CA ILE A 176 13.64 4.34 -6.42
C ILE A 176 15.03 4.32 -7.06
N HIS A 177 15.23 3.48 -8.08
CA HIS A 177 16.48 3.39 -8.81
C HIS A 177 16.69 4.53 -9.80
N HIS A 178 15.64 5.13 -10.38
CA HIS A 178 15.70 6.27 -11.31
C HIS A 178 15.77 7.62 -10.58
N MET A 179 15.26 7.75 -9.35
CA MET A 179 15.48 8.94 -8.50
C MET A 179 16.97 9.17 -8.15
N ASN A 180 17.80 8.12 -8.16
CA ASN A 180 19.23 8.25 -7.84
C ASN A 180 20.09 8.83 -8.99
N PRO A 181 19.83 8.52 -10.28
CA PRO A 181 20.53 9.09 -11.43
C PRO A 181 19.68 10.07 -12.26
N GLU A 182 18.63 10.70 -11.73
CA GLU A 182 17.69 11.60 -12.46
C GLU A 182 18.39 12.65 -13.37
N MET A 183 19.64 13.05 -13.09
CA MET A 183 20.44 13.92 -13.98
C MET A 183 21.07 13.25 -15.22
N GLN A 184 21.28 11.93 -15.23
CA GLN A 184 21.86 11.21 -16.37
C GLN A 184 20.80 10.63 -17.32
N ASP A 185 19.58 10.34 -16.86
CA ASP A 185 18.54 9.70 -17.67
C ASP A 185 17.75 10.69 -18.56
N ASP A 186 17.65 11.96 -18.16
CA ASP A 186 17.12 13.03 -19.03
C ASP A 186 17.91 13.17 -20.33
N LEU A 187 19.22 12.86 -20.31
CA LEU A 187 20.07 12.79 -21.50
C LEU A 187 19.79 11.54 -22.34
N TRP A 188 19.44 10.40 -21.73
CA TRP A 188 19.16 9.13 -22.41
C TRP A 188 17.76 9.09 -23.05
N GLN A 189 16.74 9.65 -22.39
CA GLN A 189 15.41 9.80 -23.01
C GLN A 189 15.45 10.80 -24.18
N ARG A 190 16.16 11.92 -24.04
CA ARG A 190 16.36 12.88 -25.14
C ARG A 190 17.14 12.29 -26.33
N HIS A 191 18.03 11.32 -26.09
CA HIS A 191 18.75 10.64 -27.17
C HIS A 191 17.90 9.63 -27.95
N ARG A 192 16.89 9.02 -27.33
CA ARG A 192 15.93 8.14 -28.04
C ARG A 192 14.79 8.92 -28.71
N SER A 193 14.45 10.10 -28.21
CA SER A 193 13.29 10.90 -28.66
C SER A 193 13.58 11.84 -29.84
N LEU A 194 14.73 11.72 -30.52
CA LEU A 194 15.01 12.59 -31.67
C LEU A 194 14.11 12.33 -32.88
N ASN A 195 13.36 11.22 -32.94
CA ASN A 195 12.38 10.95 -34.01
C ASN A 195 11.13 10.13 -33.61
N ASP A 196 11.06 9.52 -32.42
CA ASP A 196 9.93 8.66 -32.04
C ASP A 196 9.06 9.30 -30.94
N LYS A 197 7.74 9.34 -31.17
CA LYS A 197 6.74 9.75 -30.18
C LYS A 197 6.83 8.82 -28.97
N ILE A 198 6.92 9.37 -27.76
CA ILE A 198 6.87 8.58 -26.52
C ILE A 198 5.47 7.99 -26.37
N LYS A 199 5.37 6.67 -26.51
CA LYS A 199 4.13 5.92 -26.29
C LYS A 199 3.89 5.80 -24.78
N LEU A 200 2.68 6.11 -24.36
CA LEU A 200 2.27 5.93 -22.97
C LEU A 200 2.22 4.46 -22.59
N GLU A 201 2.43 4.22 -21.30
CA GLU A 201 2.13 2.93 -20.69
C GLU A 201 0.63 2.63 -20.67
N ASP A 202 0.27 1.38 -20.40
CA ASP A 202 -1.14 0.99 -20.24
C ASP A 202 -1.67 1.51 -18.90
N ILE A 203 -2.21 2.72 -18.93
CA ILE A 203 -2.75 3.44 -17.76
C ILE A 203 -3.82 2.62 -17.05
N GLN A 204 -4.71 1.96 -17.80
CA GLN A 204 -5.83 1.22 -17.22
C GLN A 204 -5.36 -0.07 -16.55
N ALA A 205 -4.42 -0.79 -17.15
CA ALA A 205 -3.78 -1.94 -16.50
C ALA A 205 -3.06 -1.53 -15.20
N ASN A 206 -2.43 -0.35 -15.19
CA ASN A 206 -1.74 0.16 -14.01
C ASN A 206 -2.70 0.51 -12.87
N VAL A 207 -3.81 1.18 -13.19
CA VAL A 207 -4.84 1.48 -12.19
C VAL A 207 -5.43 0.19 -11.62
N ALA A 208 -5.70 -0.81 -12.47
CA ALA A 208 -6.16 -2.12 -12.02
C ALA A 208 -5.15 -2.82 -11.08
N ASP A 209 -3.85 -2.76 -11.40
CA ASP A 209 -2.81 -3.27 -10.51
C ASP A 209 -2.81 -2.56 -9.15
N LEU A 210 -2.97 -1.23 -9.14
CA LEU A 210 -3.01 -0.44 -7.91
C LEU A 210 -4.26 -0.74 -7.08
N GLN A 211 -5.40 -0.95 -7.73
CA GLN A 211 -6.64 -1.40 -7.09
C GLN A 211 -6.45 -2.76 -6.40
N HIS A 212 -5.81 -3.72 -7.06
CA HIS A 212 -5.42 -4.98 -6.42
C HIS A 212 -4.44 -4.78 -5.24
N GLY A 213 -3.57 -3.78 -5.32
CA GLY A 213 -2.73 -3.37 -4.19
C GLY A 213 -3.54 -2.89 -2.98
N LEU A 214 -4.58 -2.09 -3.20
CA LEU A 214 -5.51 -1.67 -2.14
C LEU A 214 -6.28 -2.86 -1.56
N GLU A 215 -6.80 -3.74 -2.41
CA GLU A 215 -7.54 -4.95 -1.98
C GLU A 215 -6.67 -5.87 -1.12
N MET A 216 -5.43 -6.15 -1.56
CA MET A 216 -4.46 -6.91 -0.78
C MET A 216 -4.23 -6.29 0.60
N VAL A 217 -4.02 -4.96 0.66
CA VAL A 217 -3.78 -4.26 1.92
C VAL A 217 -5.01 -4.36 2.83
N CYS A 218 -6.20 -4.07 2.32
CA CYS A 218 -7.45 -4.19 3.10
C CYS A 218 -7.64 -5.62 3.61
N GLY A 219 -7.51 -6.62 2.75
CA GLY A 219 -7.65 -8.04 3.13
C GLY A 219 -6.64 -8.44 4.21
N ALA A 220 -5.38 -8.02 4.08
CA ALA A 220 -4.36 -8.33 5.07
C ALA A 220 -4.69 -7.70 6.42
N LEU A 221 -5.11 -6.43 6.43
CA LEU A 221 -5.53 -5.74 7.66
C LEU A 221 -6.75 -6.41 8.29
N ILE A 222 -7.76 -6.80 7.50
CA ILE A 222 -8.94 -7.52 8.01
C ILE A 222 -8.51 -8.82 8.71
N HIS A 223 -7.71 -9.66 8.05
CA HIS A 223 -7.30 -10.94 8.63
C HIS A 223 -6.43 -10.76 9.87
N VAL A 224 -5.47 -9.83 9.82
CA VAL A 224 -4.60 -9.53 10.96
C VAL A 224 -5.41 -9.04 12.15
N PHE A 225 -6.19 -7.98 12.01
CA PHE A 225 -6.88 -7.39 13.16
C PHE A 225 -8.07 -8.21 13.67
N ARG A 226 -8.58 -9.15 12.86
CA ARG A 226 -9.55 -10.16 13.32
C ARG A 226 -8.92 -11.26 14.17
N LEU A 227 -7.71 -11.71 13.83
CA LEU A 227 -7.08 -12.90 14.40
C LEU A 227 -5.94 -12.59 15.37
N LEU A 228 -5.51 -11.34 15.48
CA LEU A 228 -4.46 -10.94 16.41
C LEU A 228 -4.94 -11.09 17.85
N PRO A 229 -4.13 -11.73 18.71
CA PRO A 229 -4.44 -11.83 20.12
C PRO A 229 -4.22 -10.49 20.84
N VAL A 230 -5.17 -10.10 21.68
CA VAL A 230 -4.96 -9.12 22.77
C VAL A 230 -4.85 -9.94 24.06
N LYS A 231 -3.62 -10.25 24.49
CA LYS A 231 -3.35 -11.14 25.63
C LYS A 231 -2.97 -10.40 26.89
#